data_AF-A0A2P9B7J9-F1
#
_entry.id   AF-A0A2P9B7J9-F1
#
_cell.length_a   1.000
_cell.length_b   1.000
_cell.length_c   1.000
_cell.angle_alpha   90.00
_cell.angle_beta   90.00
_cell.angle_gamma   90.00
#
_symmetry.space_group_name_H-M   'P 1'
#
loop_
_entity.id
_entity.type
_entity.pdbx_description
1 polymer ?
#
loop_
_entity_poly.entity_id
_entity_poly.type
_entity_poly.pdbx_seq_one_letter_code
_entity_poly.pdbx_strand_id
1 'polypeptide(L)'
;MNTKCLNKYIIIILLFSLIIKRYTSLNKYHNVCKIKNQSCFLNPCTHKNNDKRNSYLYTHYTRYNSSINIRRNNFLDKQNDNISDYIYGLNSVYAVLKKNERTIEEVIVNKNIKLNRKIHKQNYEYIFDELKKRNVSIQYMEKYKMNELVGGFPHNDIIMKTHYRYMNNYKDFIKNIKHLPNKNNIFICLHDVYDNMNIGNVCRSIFFFGGHTIFLKKKKKINEKKNNVKIDTPILHSSVGSSEFLNFYHINNMANFMNHMKLNGFTIYSTSCHKNNTSCHKYINLNNIKIRENEKILIILGNESKGLKEDILENSDYCVYINNLSYNENTQFHIDSLNVNNVCSIMLNHFYSI
;
A
#
# COMPACT_ATOMS: atom_id res chain seq x y z
N MET A 1 23.16 -51.47 20.08
CA MET A 1 22.71 -50.07 19.95
C MET A 1 23.77 -49.15 20.53
N ASN A 2 24.24 -48.18 19.74
CA ASN A 2 25.46 -47.39 20.00
C ASN A 2 25.31 -46.40 21.17
N THR A 3 26.07 -46.61 22.24
CA THR A 3 26.14 -45.74 23.44
C THR A 3 26.54 -44.29 23.14
N LYS A 4 27.21 -44.03 22.02
CA LYS A 4 27.53 -42.68 21.54
C LYS A 4 26.32 -41.85 21.07
N CYS A 5 25.25 -42.49 20.58
CA CYS A 5 24.03 -41.77 20.19
C CYS A 5 23.21 -41.32 21.40
N LEU A 6 23.16 -42.14 22.46
CA LEU A 6 22.40 -41.85 23.67
C LEU A 6 22.95 -40.62 24.42
N ASN A 7 24.28 -40.52 24.53
CA ASN A 7 24.93 -39.35 25.16
C ASN A 7 24.69 -38.04 24.40
N LYS A 8 24.58 -38.09 23.06
CA LYS A 8 24.31 -36.89 22.25
C LYS A 8 22.88 -36.37 22.47
N TYR A 9 21.91 -37.28 22.64
CA TYR A 9 20.52 -36.91 22.97
C TYR A 9 20.38 -36.35 24.38
N ILE A 10 21.08 -36.92 25.37
CA ILE A 10 21.05 -36.44 26.76
C ILE A 10 21.61 -35.02 26.86
N ILE A 11 22.69 -34.71 26.12
CA ILE A 11 23.28 -33.36 26.08
C ILE A 11 22.31 -32.35 25.45
N ILE A 12 21.59 -32.72 24.39
CA ILE A 12 20.60 -31.85 23.75
C ILE A 12 19.42 -31.58 24.68
N ILE A 13 18.93 -32.59 25.42
CA ILE A 13 17.85 -32.44 26.39
C ILE A 13 18.27 -31.54 27.56
N LEU A 14 19.50 -31.68 28.06
CA LEU A 14 20.05 -30.81 29.11
C LEU A 14 20.17 -29.35 28.65
N LEU A 15 20.65 -29.12 27.42
CA LEU A 15 20.72 -27.80 26.79
C LEU A 15 19.33 -27.16 26.63
N PHE A 16 18.32 -27.93 26.20
CA PHE A 16 16.94 -27.44 26.12
C PHE A 16 16.36 -27.10 27.50
N SER A 17 16.64 -27.90 28.54
CA SER A 17 16.15 -27.62 29.89
C SER A 17 16.77 -26.34 30.49
N LEU A 18 18.05 -26.07 30.18
CA LEU A 18 18.76 -24.85 30.58
C LEU A 18 18.18 -23.61 29.88
N ILE A 19 17.83 -23.72 28.59
CA ILE A 19 17.19 -22.63 27.84
C ILE A 19 15.79 -22.32 28.39
N ILE A 20 15.00 -23.34 28.74
CA ILE A 20 13.66 -23.17 29.34
C ILE A 20 13.75 -22.56 30.75
N LYS A 21 14.73 -22.96 31.57
CA LYS A 21 14.99 -22.34 32.88
C LYS A 21 15.40 -20.86 32.76
N ARG A 22 16.15 -20.50 31.72
CA ARG A 22 16.56 -19.12 31.47
C ARG A 22 15.40 -18.24 30.98
N TYR A 23 14.51 -18.78 30.16
CA TYR A 23 13.29 -18.09 29.72
C TYR A 23 12.27 -17.88 30.85
N THR A 24 12.13 -18.86 31.74
CA THR A 24 11.23 -18.76 32.91
C THR A 24 11.74 -17.77 33.97
N SER A 25 13.06 -17.58 34.11
CA SER A 25 13.60 -16.53 35.01
C SER A 25 13.42 -15.12 34.41
N LEU A 26 13.61 -14.94 33.10
CA LEU A 26 13.39 -13.65 32.41
C LEU A 26 11.92 -13.18 32.47
N ASN A 27 10.96 -14.10 32.32
CA ASN A 27 9.54 -13.77 32.46
C ASN A 27 9.11 -13.43 33.90
N LYS A 28 9.84 -13.90 34.92
CA LYS A 28 9.59 -13.53 36.32
C LYS A 28 10.07 -12.11 36.65
N TYR A 29 11.08 -11.59 35.94
CA TYR A 29 11.57 -10.22 36.14
C TYR A 29 10.75 -9.16 35.38
N HIS A 30 9.98 -9.53 34.36
CA HIS A 30 9.15 -8.57 33.62
C HIS A 30 7.70 -8.40 34.12
N ASN A 31 7.21 -9.29 35.00
CA ASN A 31 5.85 -9.22 35.53
C ASN A 31 5.74 -8.62 36.95
N VAL A 32 6.69 -7.77 37.36
CA VAL A 32 6.55 -6.95 38.58
C VAL A 32 6.60 -5.47 38.22
N CYS A 33 5.61 -5.01 37.47
CA CYS A 33 5.18 -3.60 37.51
C CYS A 33 3.87 -3.54 38.27
N LYS A 34 3.99 -3.19 39.57
CA LYS A 34 2.88 -2.97 40.50
C LYS A 34 1.90 -1.94 39.93
N ILE A 35 0.67 -2.39 39.76
CA ILE A 35 -0.52 -1.54 39.81
C ILE A 35 -0.53 -0.86 41.19
N LYS A 36 -0.45 0.47 41.22
CA LYS A 36 -0.97 1.28 42.32
C LYS A 36 -1.74 2.45 41.72
N ASN A 37 -3.05 2.41 41.89
CA ASN A 37 -3.93 3.56 41.76
C ASN A 37 -3.43 4.69 42.66
N GLN A 38 -3.19 5.86 42.06
CA GLN A 38 -3.42 7.13 42.74
C GLN A 38 -3.63 8.24 41.72
N SER A 39 -4.87 8.70 41.67
CA SER A 39 -5.29 9.98 41.12
C SER A 39 -4.53 11.12 41.79
N CYS A 40 -3.75 11.89 41.04
CA CYS A 40 -3.28 13.21 41.48
C CYS A 40 -3.36 14.20 40.32
N PHE A 41 -4.29 15.14 40.47
CA PHE A 41 -4.29 16.44 39.80
C PHE A 41 -2.89 17.08 39.90
N LEU A 42 -2.35 17.54 38.79
CA LEU A 42 -1.19 18.43 38.78
C LEU A 42 -1.68 19.84 38.48
N ASN A 43 -1.86 20.63 39.54
CA ASN A 43 -1.80 22.09 39.46
C ASN A 43 -0.35 22.52 39.22
N PRO A 44 -0.13 23.63 38.49
CA PRO A 44 1.20 24.04 38.05
C PRO A 44 1.93 24.80 39.16
N CYS A 45 3.00 24.22 39.69
CA CYS A 45 3.90 24.95 40.59
C CYS A 45 5.03 25.61 39.80
N THR A 46 5.14 26.91 40.06
CA THR A 46 6.08 27.89 39.56
C THR A 46 7.54 27.57 39.87
N HIS A 47 8.40 27.56 38.86
CA HIS A 47 9.81 27.90 39.02
C HIS A 47 10.25 28.83 37.88
N LYS A 48 10.38 30.12 38.22
CA LYS A 48 11.12 31.12 37.43
C LYS A 48 12.60 30.75 37.47
N ASN A 49 13.18 30.52 36.28
CA ASN A 49 14.57 30.79 35.87
C ASN A 49 15.07 29.76 34.84
N ASN A 50 14.76 30.02 33.55
CA ASN A 50 15.59 29.81 32.35
C ASN A 50 14.74 29.63 31.07
N ASP A 51 13.87 30.61 30.77
CA ASP A 51 12.91 30.51 29.65
C ASP A 51 13.52 30.64 28.24
N LYS A 52 14.80 31.03 28.12
CA LYS A 52 15.46 31.09 26.80
C LYS A 52 16.17 29.79 26.40
N ARG A 53 16.80 29.05 27.31
CA ARG A 53 17.43 27.74 26.96
C ARG A 53 16.43 26.61 26.88
N ASN A 54 15.41 26.62 27.75
CA ASN A 54 14.37 25.61 27.73
C ASN A 54 13.42 25.78 26.53
N SER A 55 13.16 26.99 26.03
CA SER A 55 12.35 27.13 24.80
C SER A 55 13.04 26.56 23.56
N TYR A 56 14.36 26.71 23.38
CA TYR A 56 15.08 26.06 22.27
C TYR A 56 15.16 24.55 22.42
N LEU A 57 15.42 24.04 23.63
CA LEU A 57 15.44 22.59 23.89
C LEU A 57 14.06 21.98 23.76
N TYR A 58 13.00 22.63 24.24
CA TYR A 58 11.62 22.15 24.16
C TYR A 58 11.05 22.28 22.73
N THR A 59 11.41 23.32 21.97
CA THR A 59 11.05 23.43 20.53
C THR A 59 11.82 22.45 19.66
N HIS A 60 13.06 22.08 20.01
CA HIS A 60 13.79 21.00 19.34
C HIS A 60 13.26 19.60 19.72
N TYR A 61 12.93 19.37 20.99
CA TYR A 61 12.38 18.09 21.46
C TYR A 61 10.97 17.83 20.90
N THR A 62 10.14 18.87 20.81
CA THR A 62 8.78 18.75 20.23
C THR A 62 8.79 18.61 18.71
N ARG A 63 9.74 19.24 17.98
CA ARG A 63 9.91 19.00 16.53
C ARG A 63 10.30 17.55 16.22
N TYR A 64 11.06 16.90 17.10
CA TYR A 64 11.48 15.50 16.92
C TYR A 64 10.46 14.47 17.44
N ASN A 65 9.51 14.86 18.30
CA ASN A 65 8.54 13.96 18.95
C ASN A 65 7.16 13.91 18.29
N SER A 66 6.95 14.52 17.12
CA SER A 66 5.77 14.17 16.33
C SER A 66 5.91 12.73 15.87
N SER A 67 4.88 11.91 16.14
CA SER A 67 4.88 10.52 15.65
C SER A 67 5.14 10.54 14.15
N ILE A 68 5.92 9.58 13.64
CA ILE A 68 6.31 9.55 12.21
C ILE A 68 5.09 9.62 11.28
N ASN A 69 3.94 9.11 11.75
CA ASN A 69 2.67 9.19 11.04
C ASN A 69 2.15 10.63 10.93
N ILE A 70 2.26 11.44 11.98
CA ILE A 70 1.91 12.87 11.92
C ILE A 70 2.80 13.59 10.89
N ARG A 71 4.12 13.31 10.88
CA ARG A 71 5.04 13.92 9.91
C ARG A 71 4.71 13.53 8.47
N ARG A 72 4.41 12.26 8.23
CA ARG A 72 4.01 11.73 6.92
C ARG A 72 2.70 12.34 6.44
N ASN A 73 1.69 12.41 7.31
CA ASN A 73 0.39 13.01 6.98
C ASN A 73 0.55 14.50 6.65
N ASN A 74 1.26 15.26 7.50
CA ASN A 74 1.55 16.67 7.25
C ASN A 74 2.30 16.90 5.92
N PHE A 75 3.23 16.01 5.56
CA PHE A 75 3.90 16.06 4.26
C PHE A 75 2.92 15.83 3.12
N LEU A 76 2.10 14.76 3.17
CA LEU A 76 1.11 14.46 2.13
C LEU A 76 0.06 15.56 1.98
N ASP A 77 -0.34 16.21 3.07
CA ASP A 77 -1.28 17.31 3.03
C ASP A 77 -0.69 18.53 2.31
N LYS A 78 0.56 18.90 2.62
CA LYS A 78 1.28 19.98 1.91
C LYS A 78 1.47 19.69 0.41
N GLN A 79 1.62 18.41 0.06
CA GLN A 79 1.77 17.98 -1.33
C GLN A 79 0.49 18.13 -2.16
N ASN A 80 -0.69 18.15 -1.52
CA ASN A 80 -1.95 18.32 -2.24
C ASN A 80 -2.03 19.67 -2.98
N ASP A 81 -1.41 20.72 -2.44
CA ASP A 81 -1.46 22.06 -3.03
C ASP A 81 -0.29 22.35 -4.01
N ASN A 82 0.73 21.48 -4.04
CA ASN A 82 1.92 21.66 -4.88
C ASN A 82 1.76 21.08 -6.29
N ILE A 83 2.43 21.68 -7.28
CA ILE A 83 2.50 21.15 -8.66
C ILE A 83 3.53 20.02 -8.75
N SER A 84 4.61 20.12 -7.98
CA SER A 84 5.68 19.14 -7.95
C SER A 84 5.40 18.01 -6.95
N ASP A 85 5.70 16.79 -7.36
CA ASP A 85 5.65 15.53 -6.62
C ASP A 85 7.08 15.12 -6.22
N TYR A 86 7.28 14.71 -4.97
CA TYR A 86 8.55 14.21 -4.46
C TYR A 86 8.53 12.69 -4.40
N ILE A 87 9.13 12.06 -5.40
CA ILE A 87 9.23 10.62 -5.55
C ILE A 87 10.40 10.10 -4.70
N TYR A 88 10.08 9.30 -3.69
CA TYR A 88 11.07 8.69 -2.80
C TYR A 88 11.16 7.17 -3.00
N GLY A 89 12.35 6.63 -2.75
CA GLY A 89 12.64 5.20 -2.82
C GLY A 89 13.24 4.80 -4.17
N LEU A 90 14.28 3.97 -4.09
CA LEU A 90 15.08 3.52 -5.24
C LEU A 90 14.25 2.98 -6.41
N ASN A 91 13.32 2.06 -6.13
CA ASN A 91 12.51 1.42 -7.18
C ASN A 91 11.48 2.39 -7.78
N SER A 92 10.96 3.33 -6.98
CA SER A 92 10.07 4.39 -7.46
C SER A 92 10.79 5.27 -8.48
N VAL A 93 12.00 5.74 -8.14
CA VAL A 93 12.83 6.58 -9.01
C VAL A 93 13.24 5.83 -10.27
N TYR A 94 13.66 4.57 -10.12
CA TYR A 94 14.00 3.70 -11.25
C TYR A 94 12.83 3.54 -12.23
N ALA A 95 11.62 3.27 -11.73
CA ALA A 95 10.42 3.09 -12.54
C ALA A 95 10.06 4.35 -13.34
N VAL A 96 10.15 5.53 -12.71
CA VAL A 96 9.89 6.82 -13.36
C VAL A 96 10.88 7.09 -14.49
N LEU A 97 12.18 6.84 -14.27
CA LEU A 97 13.18 6.96 -15.31
C LEU A 97 12.95 5.97 -16.45
N LYS A 98 12.62 4.72 -16.13
CA LYS A 98 12.32 3.69 -17.14
C LYS A 98 11.09 4.04 -17.99
N LYS A 99 10.02 4.54 -17.35
CA LYS A 99 8.79 4.92 -18.04
C LYS A 99 8.97 6.18 -18.89
N ASN A 100 9.78 7.12 -18.42
CA ASN A 100 10.14 8.36 -19.15
C ASN A 100 8.94 9.19 -19.63
N GLU A 101 7.90 9.31 -18.81
CA GLU A 101 6.69 10.08 -19.14
C GLU A 101 6.52 11.34 -18.27
N ARG A 102 7.24 11.44 -17.15
CA ARG A 102 7.17 12.59 -16.26
C ARG A 102 8.23 13.62 -16.61
N THR A 103 7.89 14.90 -16.47
CA THR A 103 8.86 16.00 -16.42
C THR A 103 9.63 15.91 -15.11
N ILE A 104 10.96 15.78 -15.19
CA ILE A 104 11.86 15.69 -14.04
C ILE A 104 12.52 17.06 -13.84
N GLU A 105 12.38 17.62 -12.65
CA GLU A 105 12.97 18.93 -12.30
C GLU A 105 14.40 18.76 -11.79
N GLU A 106 14.58 17.91 -10.78
CA GLU A 106 15.88 17.65 -10.15
C GLU A 106 15.85 16.31 -9.39
N VAL A 107 17.05 15.79 -9.07
CA VAL A 107 17.23 14.63 -8.20
C VAL A 107 18.08 15.02 -7.00
N ILE A 108 17.61 14.69 -5.81
CA ILE A 108 18.29 14.91 -4.54
C ILE A 108 18.92 13.60 -4.08
N VAL A 109 20.23 13.60 -3.88
CA VAL A 109 21.01 12.41 -3.50
C VAL A 109 21.69 12.65 -2.17
N ASN A 110 21.79 11.61 -1.34
CA ASN A 110 22.55 11.69 -0.11
C ASN A 110 24.02 12.00 -0.42
N LYS A 111 24.55 13.10 0.13
CA LYS A 111 25.94 13.54 -0.01
C LYS A 111 26.95 12.45 0.36
N ASN A 112 26.60 11.61 1.34
CA ASN A 112 27.47 10.57 1.89
C ASN A 112 27.15 9.16 1.37
N ILE A 113 26.50 9.04 0.21
CA ILE A 113 26.12 7.75 -0.36
C ILE A 113 27.36 6.91 -0.71
N LYS A 114 27.38 5.65 -0.25
CA LYS A 114 28.44 4.68 -0.55
C LYS A 114 27.88 3.60 -1.48
N LEU A 115 27.94 3.84 -2.80
CA LEU A 115 27.34 2.96 -3.81
C LEU A 115 27.84 1.51 -3.73
N ASN A 116 29.14 1.32 -3.49
CA ASN A 116 29.75 -0.01 -3.38
C ASN A 116 29.22 -0.86 -2.19
N ARG A 117 28.51 -0.24 -1.23
CA ARG A 117 27.91 -0.93 -0.08
C ARG A 117 26.41 -1.16 -0.24
N LYS A 118 25.82 -0.83 -1.40
CA LYS A 118 24.38 -0.96 -1.64
C LYS A 118 24.05 -2.35 -2.21
N ILE A 119 23.05 -2.99 -1.63
CA ILE A 119 22.51 -4.28 -2.09
C ILE A 119 22.05 -4.18 -3.56
N HIS A 120 21.37 -3.11 -3.93
CA HIS A 120 20.85 -2.88 -5.28
C HIS A 120 21.72 -1.91 -6.09
N LYS A 121 23.04 -2.11 -6.09
CA LYS A 121 24.02 -1.22 -6.75
C LYS A 121 23.68 -0.93 -8.23
N GLN A 122 23.30 -1.96 -8.97
CA GLN A 122 22.94 -1.87 -10.39
C GLN A 122 21.80 -0.87 -10.66
N ASN A 123 20.80 -0.80 -9.77
CA ASN A 123 19.71 0.15 -9.93
C ASN A 123 20.20 1.60 -9.73
N TYR A 124 21.13 1.84 -8.81
CA TYR A 124 21.73 3.17 -8.67
C TYR A 124 22.57 3.54 -9.89
N GLU A 125 23.42 2.62 -10.37
CA GLU A 125 24.25 2.82 -11.57
C GLU A 125 23.38 3.22 -12.76
N TYR A 126 22.33 2.44 -13.04
CA TYR A 126 21.35 2.78 -14.08
C TYR A 126 20.75 4.18 -13.89
N ILE A 127 20.35 4.52 -12.66
CA ILE A 127 19.76 5.84 -12.38
C ILE A 127 20.77 6.95 -12.68
N PHE A 128 22.01 6.87 -12.19
CA PHE A 128 23.01 7.91 -12.44
C PHE A 128 23.37 8.03 -13.91
N ASP A 129 23.45 6.91 -14.63
CA ASP A 129 23.69 6.92 -16.08
C ASP A 129 22.55 7.60 -16.84
N GLU A 130 21.30 7.29 -16.50
CA GLU A 130 20.13 7.94 -17.13
C GLU A 130 20.03 9.42 -16.80
N LEU A 131 20.34 9.83 -15.56
CA LEU A 131 20.36 11.25 -15.18
C LEU A 131 21.42 12.02 -15.97
N LYS A 132 22.60 11.43 -16.16
CA LYS A 132 23.66 12.01 -16.98
C LYS A 132 23.25 12.13 -18.45
N LYS A 133 22.68 11.07 -19.03
CA LYS A 133 22.20 11.08 -20.43
C LYS A 133 21.14 12.15 -20.67
N ARG A 134 20.26 12.37 -19.70
CA ARG A 134 19.14 13.34 -19.79
C ARG A 134 19.52 14.74 -19.30
N ASN A 135 20.77 14.94 -18.86
CA ASN A 135 21.26 16.19 -18.30
C ASN A 135 20.38 16.74 -17.14
N VAL A 136 19.92 15.83 -16.27
CA VAL A 136 19.08 16.18 -15.11
C VAL A 136 19.97 16.67 -13.96
N SER A 137 19.59 17.80 -13.33
CA SER A 137 20.31 18.37 -12.20
C SER A 137 20.31 17.43 -10.98
N ILE A 138 21.47 17.27 -10.35
CA ILE A 138 21.64 16.49 -9.12
C ILE A 138 22.05 17.42 -7.97
N GLN A 139 21.23 17.47 -6.92
CA GLN A 139 21.53 18.17 -5.68
C GLN A 139 21.98 17.18 -4.60
N TYR A 140 23.13 17.41 -4.00
CA TYR A 140 23.60 16.61 -2.87
C TYR A 140 23.13 17.19 -1.53
N MET A 141 22.54 16.36 -0.67
CA MET A 141 21.94 16.78 0.60
C MET A 141 22.28 15.82 1.74
N GLU A 142 22.33 16.32 2.98
CA GLU A 142 22.47 15.48 4.17
C GLU A 142 21.22 14.61 4.40
N LYS A 143 21.42 13.34 4.78
CA LYS A 143 20.34 12.35 4.94
C LYS A 143 19.22 12.81 5.89
N TYR A 144 19.55 13.50 6.99
CA TYR A 144 18.53 13.96 7.94
C TYR A 144 17.62 15.03 7.31
N LYS A 145 18.15 15.91 6.46
CA LYS A 145 17.35 16.91 5.72
C LYS A 145 16.46 16.23 4.68
N MET A 146 16.96 15.19 4.01
CA MET A 146 16.15 14.37 3.10
C MET A 146 14.99 13.71 3.84
N ASN A 147 15.22 13.13 5.02
CA ASN A 147 14.16 12.58 5.86
C ASN A 147 13.11 13.64 6.23
N GLU A 148 13.52 14.86 6.55
CA GLU A 148 12.59 15.97 6.81
C GLU A 148 11.78 16.37 5.57
N LEU A 149 12.44 16.45 4.41
CA LEU A 149 11.84 16.84 3.13
C LEU A 149 10.65 15.96 2.75
N VAL A 150 10.77 14.65 2.94
CA VAL A 150 9.71 13.67 2.62
C VAL A 150 8.99 13.15 3.86
N GLY A 151 8.92 13.94 4.94
CA GLY A 151 8.12 13.60 6.13
C GLY A 151 8.50 12.28 6.83
N GLY A 152 9.70 11.76 6.61
CA GLY A 152 10.18 10.47 7.14
C GLY A 152 9.78 9.25 6.30
N PHE A 153 9.34 9.43 5.06
CA PHE A 153 9.22 8.31 4.13
C PHE A 153 10.60 7.72 3.77
N PRO A 154 10.71 6.39 3.63
CA PRO A 154 12.00 5.74 3.35
C PRO A 154 12.43 6.01 1.90
N HIS A 155 13.37 6.94 1.75
CA HIS A 155 13.82 7.39 0.44
C HIS A 155 15.00 6.59 -0.14
N ASN A 156 15.71 5.80 0.66
CA ASN A 156 16.87 5.01 0.21
C ASN A 156 17.95 5.88 -0.47
N ASP A 157 18.33 6.98 0.17
CA ASP A 157 19.39 7.90 -0.27
C ASP A 157 19.16 8.61 -1.63
N ILE A 158 17.95 8.52 -2.19
CA ILE A 158 17.57 9.22 -3.42
C ILE A 158 16.12 9.71 -3.38
N ILE A 159 15.89 10.95 -3.83
CA ILE A 159 14.57 11.56 -4.00
C ILE A 159 14.56 12.24 -5.37
N MET A 160 13.48 12.11 -6.12
CA MET A 160 13.30 12.76 -7.42
C MET A 160 12.12 13.72 -7.36
N LYS A 161 12.32 14.95 -7.82
CA LYS A 161 11.27 15.96 -7.92
C LYS A 161 10.74 15.99 -9.34
N THR A 162 9.43 15.77 -9.51
CA THR A 162 8.77 15.66 -10.82
C THR A 162 7.42 16.37 -10.82
N HIS A 163 6.75 16.49 -11.97
CA HIS A 163 5.33 16.82 -12.00
C HIS A 163 4.45 15.62 -11.62
N TYR A 164 3.29 15.88 -10.99
CA TYR A 164 2.30 14.85 -10.69
C TYR A 164 1.77 14.13 -11.94
N ARG A 165 1.50 12.83 -11.79
CA ARG A 165 0.59 12.10 -12.68
C ARG A 165 -0.85 12.26 -12.19
N TYR A 166 -1.77 12.30 -13.15
CA TYR A 166 -3.20 12.46 -12.89
C TYR A 166 -3.97 11.25 -13.43
N MET A 167 -5.05 10.91 -12.76
CA MET A 167 -5.99 9.88 -13.19
C MET A 167 -6.89 10.45 -14.28
N ASN A 168 -7.12 9.68 -15.34
CA ASN A 168 -8.08 10.03 -16.39
C ASN A 168 -9.51 9.75 -15.91
N ASN A 169 -10.51 10.28 -16.62
CA ASN A 169 -11.90 9.90 -16.35
C ASN A 169 -12.17 8.50 -16.92
N TYR A 170 -12.89 7.64 -16.19
CA TYR A 170 -13.25 6.31 -16.71
C TYR A 170 -13.99 6.37 -18.07
N LYS A 171 -14.68 7.47 -18.38
CA LYS A 171 -15.34 7.66 -19.68
C LYS A 171 -14.33 7.64 -20.84
N ASP A 172 -13.09 8.07 -20.62
CA ASP A 172 -12.04 8.03 -21.64
C ASP A 172 -11.56 6.60 -21.90
N PHE A 173 -11.60 5.72 -20.88
CA PHE A 173 -11.43 4.29 -21.09
C PHE A 173 -12.55 3.71 -21.97
N ILE A 174 -13.81 4.02 -21.66
CA ILE A 174 -14.96 3.51 -22.43
C ILE A 174 -14.87 3.92 -23.91
N LYS A 175 -14.47 5.16 -24.21
CA LYS A 175 -14.28 5.62 -25.60
C LYS A 175 -13.25 4.80 -26.37
N ASN A 176 -12.17 4.38 -25.70
CA ASN A 176 -11.04 3.70 -26.30
C ASN A 176 -11.10 2.16 -26.17
N ILE A 177 -12.20 1.63 -25.64
CA ILE A 177 -12.31 0.22 -25.26
C ILE A 177 -12.19 -0.76 -26.43
N LYS A 178 -12.51 -0.29 -27.65
CA LYS A 178 -12.39 -1.07 -28.89
C LYS A 178 -10.94 -1.23 -29.36
N HIS A 179 -10.04 -0.39 -28.87
CA HIS A 179 -8.61 -0.41 -29.21
C HIS A 179 -7.77 -1.15 -28.17
N LEU A 180 -8.39 -1.74 -27.14
CA LEU A 180 -7.68 -2.53 -26.15
C LEU A 180 -7.09 -3.78 -26.82
N PRO A 181 -5.80 -4.10 -26.58
CA PRO A 181 -5.23 -5.34 -27.07
C PRO A 181 -5.98 -6.53 -26.46
N ASN A 182 -6.35 -7.51 -27.29
CA ASN A 182 -7.14 -8.71 -26.91
C ASN A 182 -6.54 -9.56 -25.77
N LYS A 183 -5.32 -9.26 -25.31
CA LYS A 183 -4.59 -10.06 -24.31
C LYS A 183 -4.94 -9.73 -22.86
N ASN A 184 -5.53 -8.57 -22.57
CA ASN A 184 -5.85 -8.20 -21.18
C ASN A 184 -7.35 -7.97 -21.00
N ASN A 185 -8.03 -9.00 -20.47
CA ASN A 185 -9.47 -9.02 -20.32
C ASN A 185 -9.93 -8.86 -18.87
N ILE A 186 -9.01 -8.77 -17.89
CA ILE A 186 -9.33 -8.65 -16.47
C ILE A 186 -8.96 -7.25 -15.97
N PHE A 187 -9.95 -6.60 -15.35
CA PHE A 187 -9.85 -5.23 -14.88
C PHE A 187 -10.23 -5.14 -13.41
N ILE A 188 -9.51 -4.33 -12.64
CA ILE A 188 -9.74 -4.15 -11.22
C ILE A 188 -10.31 -2.76 -10.95
N CYS A 189 -11.37 -2.71 -10.15
CA CYS A 189 -11.94 -1.50 -9.60
C CYS A 189 -11.86 -1.52 -8.06
N LEU A 190 -11.25 -0.51 -7.46
CA LEU A 190 -11.29 -0.30 -6.01
C LEU A 190 -12.38 0.72 -5.66
N HIS A 191 -13.32 0.30 -4.81
CA HIS A 191 -14.42 1.14 -4.33
C HIS A 191 -14.19 1.54 -2.87
N ASP A 192 -13.94 2.84 -2.66
CA ASP A 192 -13.71 3.44 -1.34
C ASP A 192 -12.55 2.79 -0.56
N VAL A 193 -11.53 2.28 -1.27
CA VAL A 193 -10.23 1.90 -0.69
C VAL A 193 -9.36 3.16 -0.61
N TYR A 194 -9.00 3.58 0.61
CA TYR A 194 -8.31 4.84 0.86
C TYR A 194 -6.83 4.69 1.21
N ASP A 195 -6.42 3.52 1.70
CA ASP A 195 -5.02 3.30 2.05
C ASP A 195 -4.16 3.17 0.79
N ASN A 196 -3.25 4.13 0.60
CA ASN A 196 -2.31 4.14 -0.51
C ASN A 196 -1.42 2.89 -0.54
N MET A 197 -1.12 2.27 0.62
CA MET A 197 -0.35 1.03 0.67
C MET A 197 -1.13 -0.14 0.08
N ASN A 198 -2.41 -0.26 0.39
CA ASN A 198 -3.28 -1.30 -0.19
C ASN A 198 -3.47 -1.06 -1.70
N ILE A 199 -3.70 0.19 -2.12
CA ILE A 199 -3.81 0.54 -3.55
C ILE A 199 -2.52 0.18 -4.30
N GLY A 200 -1.34 0.53 -3.78
CA GLY A 200 -0.07 0.23 -4.42
C GLY A 200 0.22 -1.27 -4.48
N ASN A 201 -0.11 -2.04 -3.44
CA ASN A 201 0.01 -3.50 -3.47
C ASN A 201 -0.93 -4.13 -4.50
N VAL A 202 -2.17 -3.63 -4.63
CA VAL A 202 -3.08 -4.03 -5.71
C VAL A 202 -2.48 -3.71 -7.08
N CYS A 203 -1.89 -2.52 -7.27
CA CYS A 203 -1.22 -2.16 -8.52
C CYS A 203 -0.09 -3.16 -8.86
N ARG A 204 0.67 -3.57 -7.86
CA ARG A 204 1.72 -4.58 -8.02
C ARG A 204 1.17 -5.92 -8.47
N SER A 205 0.07 -6.39 -7.87
CA SER A 205 -0.58 -7.63 -8.29
C SER A 205 -1.13 -7.51 -9.72
N ILE A 206 -1.83 -6.42 -10.06
CA ILE A 206 -2.33 -6.17 -11.42
C ILE A 206 -1.21 -6.27 -12.44
N PHE A 207 -0.11 -5.54 -12.21
CA PHE A 207 1.03 -5.53 -13.13
C PHE A 207 1.72 -6.91 -13.23
N PHE A 208 1.88 -7.60 -12.09
CA PHE A 208 2.48 -8.93 -12.05
C PHE A 208 1.71 -9.95 -12.89
N PHE A 209 0.38 -9.89 -12.86
CA PHE A 209 -0.49 -10.74 -13.66
C PHE A 209 -0.75 -10.19 -15.08
N GLY A 210 0.06 -9.23 -15.56
CA GLY A 210 -0.04 -8.72 -16.94
C GLY A 210 -1.16 -7.71 -17.18
N GLY A 211 -1.85 -7.27 -16.13
CA GLY A 211 -2.84 -6.20 -16.20
C GLY A 211 -2.21 -4.81 -16.35
N HIS A 212 -2.94 -3.89 -16.98
CA HIS A 212 -2.43 -2.54 -17.29
C HIS A 212 -3.35 -1.39 -16.83
N THR A 213 -4.51 -1.71 -16.25
CA THR A 213 -5.54 -0.72 -15.94
C THR A 213 -6.10 -0.93 -14.54
N ILE A 214 -6.27 0.16 -13.81
CA ILE A 214 -6.96 0.19 -12.51
C ILE A 214 -7.97 1.33 -12.46
N PHE A 215 -9.16 1.02 -11.94
CA PHE A 215 -10.21 2.00 -11.69
C PHE A 215 -10.31 2.31 -10.20
N LEU A 216 -10.46 3.59 -9.85
CA LEU A 216 -10.57 4.04 -8.47
C LEU A 216 -11.80 4.91 -8.27
N LYS A 217 -12.72 4.43 -7.43
CA LYS A 217 -13.79 5.25 -6.86
C LYS A 217 -13.38 5.65 -5.43
N LYS A 218 -12.79 6.83 -5.28
CA LYS A 218 -12.46 7.43 -3.96
C LYS A 218 -13.17 8.77 -3.77
N LYS A 219 -13.38 9.17 -2.51
CA LYS A 219 -13.72 10.57 -2.20
C LYS A 219 -12.60 11.48 -2.67
N LYS A 220 -12.98 12.61 -3.28
CA LYS A 220 -12.05 13.66 -3.68
C LYS A 220 -11.56 14.39 -2.44
N LYS A 221 -10.29 14.79 -2.44
CA LYS A 221 -9.78 15.72 -1.43
C LYS A 221 -10.44 17.09 -1.64
N ILE A 222 -10.56 17.89 -0.57
CA ILE A 222 -11.33 19.16 -0.56
C ILE A 222 -10.89 20.12 -1.68
N ASN A 223 -9.61 20.09 -2.09
CA ASN A 223 -9.04 20.97 -3.11
C ASN A 223 -8.86 20.30 -4.49
N GLU A 224 -9.26 19.04 -4.67
CA GLU A 224 -9.11 18.34 -5.96
C GLU A 224 -10.20 18.77 -6.95
N LYS A 225 -9.79 19.39 -8.06
CA LYS A 225 -10.71 19.72 -9.17
C LYS A 225 -11.31 18.44 -9.74
N LYS A 226 -12.56 18.53 -10.25
CA LYS A 226 -13.36 17.37 -10.68
C LYS A 226 -12.65 16.40 -11.65
N ASN A 227 -11.71 16.88 -12.46
CA ASN A 227 -11.04 16.09 -13.49
C ASN A 227 -9.54 15.84 -13.25
N ASN A 228 -8.96 16.36 -12.15
CA ASN A 228 -7.53 16.27 -11.89
C ASN A 228 -7.29 15.58 -10.54
N VAL A 229 -7.44 14.26 -10.50
CA VAL A 229 -7.15 13.47 -9.30
C VAL A 229 -5.69 13.03 -9.34
N LYS A 230 -4.90 13.44 -8.36
CA LYS A 230 -3.47 13.11 -8.30
C LYS A 230 -3.27 11.63 -7.95
N ILE A 231 -2.22 11.05 -8.53
CA ILE A 231 -1.68 9.75 -8.12
C ILE A 231 -0.57 10.02 -7.10
N ASP A 232 -0.83 9.72 -5.84
CA ASP A 232 0.07 10.03 -4.73
C ASP A 232 1.32 9.12 -4.76
N THR A 233 2.52 9.69 -4.54
CA THR A 233 3.80 8.93 -4.46
C THR A 233 3.78 7.70 -3.52
N PRO A 234 3.09 7.69 -2.35
CA PRO A 234 2.93 6.48 -1.55
C PRO A 234 2.42 5.25 -2.34
N ILE A 235 1.55 5.42 -3.35
CA ILE A 235 1.07 4.34 -4.23
C ILE A 235 2.23 3.82 -5.09
N LEU A 236 3.03 4.72 -5.66
CA LEU A 236 4.22 4.38 -6.45
C LEU A 236 5.25 3.63 -5.61
N HIS A 237 5.46 4.09 -4.38
CA HIS A 237 6.44 3.50 -3.49
C HIS A 237 6.03 2.10 -3.02
N SER A 238 4.79 1.93 -2.56
CA SER A 238 4.28 0.63 -2.11
C SER A 238 4.13 -0.40 -3.24
N SER A 239 3.86 0.05 -4.46
CA SER A 239 3.79 -0.80 -5.65
C SER A 239 5.16 -1.22 -6.21
N VAL A 240 6.26 -0.77 -5.59
CA VAL A 240 7.64 -1.01 -6.05
C VAL A 240 7.85 -0.51 -7.50
N GLY A 241 7.21 0.61 -7.84
CA GLY A 241 7.31 1.23 -9.16
C GLY A 241 6.30 0.73 -10.20
N SER A 242 5.60 -0.39 -9.96
CA SER A 242 4.69 -0.98 -10.95
C SER A 242 3.48 -0.09 -11.29
N SER A 243 3.00 0.74 -10.35
CA SER A 243 1.93 1.70 -10.64
C SER A 243 2.33 2.75 -11.70
N GLU A 244 3.63 2.93 -11.95
CA GLU A 244 4.10 3.83 -13.01
C GLU A 244 3.71 3.32 -14.41
N PHE A 245 3.51 2.01 -14.54
CA PHE A 245 3.17 1.34 -15.79
C PHE A 245 1.67 1.04 -15.93
N LEU A 246 0.86 1.42 -14.94
CA LEU A 246 -0.60 1.26 -14.99
C LEU A 246 -1.30 2.55 -15.41
N ASN A 247 -2.39 2.39 -16.15
CA ASN A 247 -3.36 3.43 -16.45
C ASN A 247 -4.36 3.55 -15.30
N PHE A 248 -4.48 4.75 -14.73
CA PHE A 248 -5.42 5.03 -13.65
C PHE A 248 -6.63 5.78 -14.19
N TYR A 249 -7.81 5.27 -13.84
CA TYR A 249 -9.07 5.91 -14.16
C TYR A 249 -9.87 6.20 -12.89
N HIS A 250 -10.28 7.46 -12.73
CA HIS A 250 -11.17 7.85 -11.65
C HIS A 250 -12.64 7.67 -12.03
N ILE A 251 -13.40 7.07 -11.11
CA ILE A 251 -14.85 6.90 -11.22
C ILE A 251 -15.54 7.98 -10.39
N ASN A 252 -16.41 8.77 -11.03
CA ASN A 252 -17.22 9.77 -10.33
C ASN A 252 -18.52 9.17 -9.76
N ASN A 253 -19.20 8.33 -10.55
CA ASN A 253 -20.47 7.69 -10.20
C ASN A 253 -20.35 6.19 -10.50
N MET A 254 -20.55 5.35 -9.48
CA MET A 254 -20.34 3.91 -9.56
C MET A 254 -21.44 3.22 -10.39
N ALA A 255 -22.71 3.58 -10.18
CA ALA A 255 -23.84 3.01 -10.93
C ALA A 255 -23.69 3.23 -12.44
N ASN A 256 -23.38 4.47 -12.85
CA ASN A 256 -23.15 4.78 -14.27
C ASN A 256 -21.93 4.03 -14.83
N PHE A 257 -20.87 3.88 -14.04
CA PHE A 257 -19.70 3.12 -14.46
C PHE A 257 -20.05 1.65 -14.69
N MET A 258 -20.72 0.98 -13.73
CA MET A 258 -21.14 -0.40 -13.87
C MET A 258 -22.04 -0.60 -15.08
N ASN A 259 -23.03 0.29 -15.28
CA ASN A 259 -23.91 0.23 -16.45
C ASN A 259 -23.14 0.35 -17.77
N HIS A 260 -22.21 1.31 -17.87
CA HIS A 260 -21.39 1.45 -19.08
C HIS A 260 -20.48 0.25 -19.31
N MET A 261 -19.92 -0.36 -18.26
CA MET A 261 -19.08 -1.55 -18.39
C MET A 261 -19.90 -2.74 -18.91
N LYS A 262 -21.09 -2.98 -18.35
CA LYS A 262 -22.01 -4.02 -18.83
C LYS A 262 -22.42 -3.83 -20.29
N LEU A 263 -22.78 -2.60 -20.68
CA LEU A 263 -23.11 -2.26 -22.08
C LEU A 263 -21.95 -2.52 -23.06
N ASN A 264 -20.70 -2.56 -22.57
CA ASN A 264 -19.52 -2.88 -23.36
C ASN A 264 -19.05 -4.34 -23.20
N GLY A 265 -19.93 -5.22 -22.69
CA GLY A 265 -19.71 -6.66 -22.62
C GLY A 265 -18.84 -7.12 -21.45
N PHE A 266 -18.77 -6.34 -20.36
CA PHE A 266 -18.07 -6.76 -19.15
C PHE A 266 -18.99 -7.52 -18.21
N THR A 267 -18.51 -8.65 -17.72
CA THR A 267 -19.08 -9.37 -16.58
C THR A 267 -18.50 -8.81 -15.29
N ILE A 268 -19.37 -8.39 -14.37
CA ILE A 268 -18.99 -7.73 -13.12
C ILE A 268 -19.02 -8.72 -11.95
N TYR A 269 -17.85 -8.90 -11.33
CA TYR A 269 -17.66 -9.71 -10.13
C TYR A 269 -17.34 -8.79 -8.95
N SER A 270 -18.24 -8.71 -7.98
CA SER A 270 -18.03 -7.95 -6.75
C SER A 270 -17.61 -8.88 -5.62
N THR A 271 -16.54 -8.56 -4.90
CA THR A 271 -16.12 -9.39 -3.76
C THR A 271 -16.88 -9.01 -2.49
N SER A 272 -17.47 -10.00 -1.82
CA SER A 272 -18.12 -9.84 -0.53
C SER A 272 -17.88 -11.05 0.34
N CYS A 273 -17.89 -10.87 1.66
CA CYS A 273 -18.03 -12.00 2.58
C CYS A 273 -19.40 -12.65 2.34
N HIS A 274 -19.49 -13.97 2.48
CA HIS A 274 -20.75 -14.68 2.33
C HIS A 274 -21.69 -14.31 3.48
N LYS A 275 -22.88 -13.81 3.14
CA LYS A 275 -23.93 -13.50 4.12
C LYS A 275 -24.99 -14.60 4.02
N ASN A 276 -25.08 -15.46 5.03
CA ASN A 276 -26.03 -16.59 5.07
C ASN A 276 -27.51 -16.15 4.95
N ASN A 277 -27.82 -14.87 5.22
CA ASN A 277 -29.19 -14.33 5.26
C ASN A 277 -29.54 -13.40 4.10
N THR A 278 -28.72 -13.28 3.05
CA THR A 278 -29.09 -12.45 1.90
C THR A 278 -29.85 -13.26 0.85
N SER A 279 -31.06 -12.82 0.52
CA SER A 279 -31.95 -13.36 -0.55
C SER A 279 -31.38 -13.22 -1.98
N CYS A 280 -30.10 -12.89 -2.13
CA CYS A 280 -29.47 -12.66 -3.41
C CYS A 280 -28.87 -13.97 -3.93
N HIS A 281 -29.51 -14.59 -4.91
CA HIS A 281 -29.06 -15.82 -5.59
C HIS A 281 -27.73 -15.69 -6.38
N LYS A 282 -27.01 -14.56 -6.25
CA LYS A 282 -25.81 -14.22 -7.03
C LYS A 282 -24.49 -14.55 -6.34
N TYR A 283 -24.52 -15.07 -5.11
CA TYR A 283 -23.29 -15.44 -4.41
C TYR A 283 -22.68 -16.71 -5.01
N ILE A 284 -21.42 -16.62 -5.42
CA ILE A 284 -20.66 -17.74 -5.99
C ILE A 284 -19.33 -17.87 -5.26
N ASN A 285 -18.99 -19.10 -4.91
CA ASN A 285 -17.67 -19.41 -4.40
C ASN A 285 -16.64 -19.18 -5.50
N LEU A 286 -15.50 -18.58 -5.17
CA LEU A 286 -14.41 -18.35 -6.12
C LEU A 286 -14.10 -19.62 -6.94
N ASN A 287 -13.97 -20.79 -6.29
CA ASN A 287 -13.60 -22.05 -6.96
C ASN A 287 -14.62 -22.55 -7.98
N ASN A 288 -15.85 -22.03 -7.97
CA ASN A 288 -16.92 -22.45 -8.87
C ASN A 288 -17.05 -21.52 -10.09
N ILE A 289 -16.24 -20.47 -10.17
CA ILE A 289 -16.25 -19.54 -11.29
C ILE A 289 -15.63 -20.22 -12.51
N LYS A 290 -16.30 -20.11 -13.65
CA LYS A 290 -15.78 -20.51 -14.96
C LYS A 290 -15.75 -19.28 -15.84
N ILE A 291 -14.62 -19.07 -16.51
CA ILE A 291 -14.38 -17.92 -17.39
C ILE A 291 -14.41 -18.42 -18.82
N ARG A 292 -15.12 -17.71 -19.70
CA ARG A 292 -15.08 -18.00 -21.12
C ARG A 292 -13.86 -17.36 -21.77
N GLU A 293 -13.39 -17.96 -22.85
CA GLU A 293 -12.34 -17.36 -23.66
C GLU A 293 -12.77 -15.96 -24.12
N ASN A 294 -11.88 -14.98 -23.97
CA ASN A 294 -12.10 -13.57 -24.33
C ASN A 294 -13.19 -12.84 -23.52
N GLU A 295 -13.68 -13.41 -22.41
CA GLU A 295 -14.62 -12.72 -21.53
C GLU A 295 -13.97 -11.51 -20.85
N LYS A 296 -14.60 -10.34 -20.96
CA LYS A 296 -14.15 -9.12 -20.28
C LYS A 296 -14.69 -9.11 -18.85
N ILE A 297 -13.80 -8.99 -17.89
CA ILE A 297 -14.08 -9.20 -16.49
C ILE A 297 -13.72 -7.92 -15.74
N LEU A 298 -14.68 -7.41 -14.98
CA LEU A 298 -14.46 -6.33 -14.03
C LEU A 298 -14.62 -6.87 -12.61
N ILE A 299 -13.54 -6.87 -11.84
CA ILE A 299 -13.53 -7.25 -10.44
C ILE A 299 -13.62 -5.97 -9.60
N ILE A 300 -14.65 -5.87 -8.76
CA ILE A 300 -14.84 -4.76 -7.84
C ILE A 300 -14.47 -5.23 -6.43
N LEU A 301 -13.51 -4.52 -5.84
CA LEU A 301 -13.03 -4.74 -4.48
C LEU A 301 -13.47 -3.58 -3.58
N GLY A 302 -13.98 -3.89 -2.41
CA GLY A 302 -14.53 -2.92 -1.47
C GLY A 302 -13.55 -2.42 -0.42
N ASN A 303 -14.03 -1.48 0.38
CA ASN A 303 -13.33 -0.99 1.56
C ASN A 303 -13.12 -2.11 2.58
N GLU A 304 -11.99 -2.11 3.29
CA GLU A 304 -11.61 -3.16 4.23
C GLU A 304 -12.54 -3.26 5.44
N SER A 305 -13.12 -2.14 5.88
CA SER A 305 -14.00 -2.10 7.05
C SER A 305 -15.46 -2.25 6.68
N LYS A 306 -15.90 -1.55 5.63
CA LYS A 306 -17.32 -1.47 5.24
C LYS A 306 -17.72 -2.46 4.15
N GLY A 307 -16.75 -3.05 3.46
CA GLY A 307 -16.98 -3.83 2.25
C GLY A 307 -17.56 -3.00 1.11
N LEU A 308 -18.31 -3.67 0.23
CA LEU A 308 -19.09 -3.04 -0.82
C LEU A 308 -20.49 -2.71 -0.30
N LYS A 309 -21.03 -1.60 -0.80
CA LYS A 309 -22.43 -1.23 -0.56
C LYS A 309 -23.38 -2.19 -1.27
N GLU A 310 -24.57 -2.36 -0.70
CA GLU A 310 -25.56 -3.31 -1.21
C GLU A 310 -26.00 -2.99 -2.64
N ASP A 311 -26.12 -1.70 -3.00
CA ASP A 311 -26.42 -1.25 -4.37
C ASP A 311 -25.39 -1.75 -5.40
N ILE A 312 -24.11 -1.82 -5.03
CA ILE A 312 -23.06 -2.38 -5.91
C ILE A 312 -23.22 -3.89 -6.03
N LEU A 313 -23.52 -4.59 -4.93
CA LEU A 313 -23.72 -6.04 -4.93
C LEU A 313 -24.94 -6.44 -5.78
N GLU A 314 -26.07 -5.75 -5.61
CA GLU A 314 -27.30 -5.96 -6.38
C GLU A 314 -27.10 -5.72 -7.88
N ASN A 315 -26.35 -4.67 -8.25
CA ASN A 315 -26.05 -4.34 -9.64
C ASN A 315 -24.91 -5.19 -10.24
N SER A 316 -24.24 -6.03 -9.46
CA SER A 316 -23.22 -6.95 -9.98
C SER A 316 -23.84 -8.16 -10.65
N ASP A 317 -23.09 -8.81 -11.53
CA ASP A 317 -23.52 -10.07 -12.15
C ASP A 317 -23.31 -11.23 -11.17
N TYR A 318 -22.17 -11.22 -10.46
CA TYR A 318 -21.84 -12.18 -9.42
C TYR A 318 -21.26 -11.51 -8.17
N CYS A 319 -21.61 -12.07 -7.01
CA CYS A 319 -21.00 -11.75 -5.73
C CYS A 319 -20.03 -12.87 -5.34
N VAL A 320 -18.73 -12.61 -5.42
CA VAL A 320 -17.70 -13.62 -5.20
C VAL A 320 -17.26 -13.63 -3.74
N TYR A 321 -17.20 -14.81 -3.15
CA TYR A 321 -16.63 -15.01 -1.81
C TYR A 321 -15.54 -16.08 -1.83
N ILE A 322 -14.57 -15.92 -0.92
CA ILE A 322 -13.50 -16.88 -0.66
C ILE A 322 -13.88 -17.63 0.62
N ASN A 323 -13.76 -18.97 0.62
CA ASN A 323 -14.08 -19.77 1.79
C ASN A 323 -13.19 -19.41 2.97
N ASN A 324 -13.81 -19.11 4.11
CA ASN A 324 -13.13 -18.97 5.38
C ASN A 324 -13.12 -20.33 6.11
N LEU A 325 -11.98 -21.01 6.07
CA LEU A 325 -11.84 -22.33 6.69
C LEU A 325 -11.80 -22.26 8.23
N SER A 326 -11.43 -21.10 8.81
CA SER A 326 -11.36 -20.92 10.27
C SER A 326 -12.74 -20.93 10.94
N TYR A 327 -13.81 -20.64 10.20
CA TYR A 327 -15.18 -20.65 10.74
C TYR A 327 -15.69 -22.06 11.06
N ASN A 328 -15.05 -23.09 10.51
CA ASN A 328 -15.43 -24.49 10.72
C ASN A 328 -14.72 -25.14 11.91
N GLU A 329 -13.84 -24.40 12.59
CA GLU A 329 -13.12 -24.88 13.78
C GLU A 329 -13.69 -24.17 15.02
N ASN A 330 -13.87 -24.90 16.13
CA ASN A 330 -14.32 -24.35 17.43
C ASN A 330 -13.24 -23.46 18.09
N THR A 331 -12.71 -22.50 17.36
CA THR A 331 -11.68 -21.56 17.82
C THR A 331 -12.34 -20.31 18.40
N GLN A 332 -11.87 -19.83 19.56
CA GLN A 332 -12.38 -18.59 20.17
C GLN A 332 -12.08 -17.33 19.35
N PHE A 333 -11.18 -17.40 18.37
CA PHE A 333 -10.77 -16.28 17.53
C PHE A 333 -11.03 -16.59 16.07
N HIS A 334 -11.76 -15.70 15.40
CA HIS A 334 -12.05 -15.80 13.97
C HIS A 334 -11.60 -14.52 13.27
N ILE A 335 -11.10 -14.67 12.05
CA ILE A 335 -10.81 -13.56 11.15
C ILE A 335 -11.94 -13.51 10.13
N ASP A 336 -12.67 -12.40 10.09
CA ASP A 336 -13.86 -12.29 9.23
C ASP A 336 -13.50 -12.09 7.75
N SER A 337 -12.37 -11.44 7.47
CA SER A 337 -11.99 -11.05 6.11
C SER A 337 -10.48 -10.95 5.92
N LEU A 338 -10.05 -11.08 4.66
CA LEU A 338 -8.67 -10.85 4.24
C LEU A 338 -8.47 -9.38 3.84
N ASN A 339 -7.22 -8.91 3.89
CA ASN A 339 -6.86 -7.61 3.32
C ASN A 339 -7.20 -7.59 1.81
N VAL A 340 -7.72 -6.46 1.33
CA VAL A 340 -8.12 -6.23 -0.06
C VAL A 340 -7.02 -6.56 -1.08
N ASN A 341 -5.74 -6.31 -0.74
CA ASN A 341 -4.62 -6.65 -1.63
C ASN A 341 -4.41 -8.17 -1.78
N ASN A 342 -4.65 -8.94 -0.72
CA ASN A 342 -4.58 -10.39 -0.72
C ASN A 342 -5.75 -10.97 -1.51
N VAL A 343 -6.96 -10.44 -1.30
CA VAL A 343 -8.15 -10.81 -2.10
C VAL A 343 -7.89 -10.56 -3.58
N CYS A 344 -7.34 -9.40 -3.94
CA CYS A 344 -6.98 -9.09 -5.33
C CYS A 344 -6.02 -10.12 -5.93
N SER A 345 -4.98 -10.48 -5.17
CA SER A 345 -3.97 -11.44 -5.64
C SER A 345 -4.54 -12.85 -5.81
N ILE A 346 -5.40 -13.29 -4.89
CA ILE A 346 -6.09 -14.59 -4.98
C ILE A 346 -7.03 -14.61 -6.19
N MET A 347 -7.84 -13.55 -6.37
CA MET A 347 -8.74 -13.40 -7.50
C MET A 347 -7.99 -13.43 -8.84
N LEU A 348 -6.95 -12.60 -8.98
CA LEU A 348 -6.15 -12.56 -10.21
C LEU A 348 -5.50 -13.92 -10.49
N ASN A 349 -4.88 -14.55 -9.50
CA ASN A 349 -4.28 -15.87 -9.68
C ASN A 349 -5.29 -16.91 -10.15
N HIS A 350 -6.48 -16.94 -9.54
CA HIS A 350 -7.54 -17.86 -9.91
C HIS A 350 -8.00 -17.61 -11.36
N PHE A 351 -8.27 -16.35 -11.73
CA PHE A 351 -8.80 -16.01 -13.04
C PHE A 351 -7.78 -16.20 -14.18
N TYR A 352 -6.48 -16.11 -13.91
CA TYR A 352 -5.42 -16.39 -14.89
C TYR A 352 -4.99 -17.86 -14.93
N SER A 353 -5.42 -18.69 -13.97
CA SER A 353 -5.11 -20.13 -13.93
C SER A 353 -6.18 -20.99 -14.61
N ILE A 354 -7.35 -20.43 -14.87
CA ILE A 354 -8.47 -21.04 -15.62
C ILE A 354 -8.32 -20.62 -17.08
#